data_AF-A0A2D5A8P9-F1
#
_entry.id   AF-A0A2D5A8P9-F1
#
_cell.length_a   1.000
_cell.length_b   1.000
_cell.length_c   1.000
_cell.angle_alpha   90.00
_cell.angle_beta   90.00
_cell.angle_gamma   90.00
#
_symmetry.space_group_name_H-M   'P 1'
#
loop_
_entity.id
_entity.type
_entity.pdbx_description
1 polymer ?
#
loop_
_entity_poly.entity_id
_entity_poly.type
_entity_poly.pdbx_seq_one_letter_code
_entity_poly.pdbx_strand_id
1 'polypeptide(L)'
;MTIADPQAQLASLLALEQPVEPTIPLRFGSRRGRDEHVRKHVLGTRAERWWDLLGQDAIDAARQADHDFGEGHRDPRFERLARAYESFLSERLLAAVQTGLHHVHIVTFELATPPPGVTAMLGYRVSRRVVVAWSPKEKMRIVAGFPVRDGESPAYTLWSGFRHDVKASAGRFSRGIRTRMLDRHRHHQERLVAIHDGEADWGPESAK
;
A
#
# COMPACT_ATOMS: atom_id res chain seq x y z
N MET A 1 -0.95 -40.41 13.46
CA MET A 1 -0.67 -38.99 13.16
C MET A 1 -1.98 -38.24 13.21
N THR A 2 -2.20 -37.46 14.25
CA THR A 2 -3.34 -36.55 14.35
C THR A 2 -3.09 -35.38 13.39
N ILE A 3 -3.96 -35.23 12.40
CA ILE A 3 -4.00 -34.03 11.56
C ILE A 3 -4.40 -32.92 12.53
N ALA A 4 -3.43 -32.09 12.90
CA ALA A 4 -3.71 -30.94 13.75
C ALA A 4 -4.79 -30.06 13.07
N ASP A 5 -5.69 -29.53 13.89
CA ASP A 5 -6.84 -28.75 13.42
C ASP A 5 -6.35 -27.62 12.48
N PRO A 6 -6.74 -27.65 11.19
CA PRO A 6 -6.33 -26.64 10.22
C PRO A 6 -6.66 -25.21 10.66
N GLN A 7 -7.72 -25.01 11.46
CA GLN A 7 -8.07 -23.69 12.00
C GLN A 7 -7.11 -23.23 13.09
N ALA A 8 -6.67 -24.13 13.99
CA ALA A 8 -5.69 -23.80 15.02
C ALA A 8 -4.28 -23.54 14.44
N GLN A 9 -3.91 -24.27 13.39
CA GLN A 9 -2.67 -24.02 12.64
C GLN A 9 -2.70 -22.66 11.93
N LEU A 10 -3.85 -22.30 11.35
CA LEU A 10 -4.01 -21.02 10.68
C LEU A 10 -3.95 -19.85 11.67
N ALA A 11 -4.64 -19.93 12.81
CA ALA A 11 -4.58 -18.90 13.84
C ALA A 11 -3.14 -18.71 14.38
N SER A 12 -2.39 -19.81 14.54
CA SER A 12 -1.00 -19.77 14.96
C SER A 12 -0.08 -19.14 13.91
N LEU A 13 -0.28 -19.45 12.61
CA LEU A 13 0.43 -18.81 11.50
C LEU A 13 0.19 -17.30 11.46
N LEU A 14 -1.07 -16.88 11.60
CA LEU A 14 -1.44 -15.46 11.61
C LEU A 14 -0.84 -14.71 12.82
N ALA A 15 -0.77 -15.36 13.99
CA ALA A 15 -0.22 -14.77 15.22
C ALA A 15 1.31 -14.68 15.24
N LEU A 16 2.02 -15.51 14.47
CA LEU A 16 3.48 -15.52 14.40
C LEU A 16 4.05 -14.49 13.42
N GLU A 17 3.26 -14.01 12.47
CA GLU A 17 3.72 -13.04 11.49
C GLU A 17 3.83 -11.65 12.11
N GLN A 18 5.06 -11.21 12.38
CA GLN A 18 5.33 -9.85 12.81
C GLN A 18 5.25 -8.87 11.62
N PRO A 19 4.72 -7.66 11.82
CA PRO A 19 4.76 -6.62 10.80
C PRO A 19 6.22 -6.26 10.50
N VAL A 20 6.55 -6.18 9.22
CA VAL A 20 7.84 -5.65 8.76
C VAL A 20 7.63 -4.18 8.44
N GLU A 21 8.34 -3.31 9.14
CA GLU A 21 8.21 -1.87 8.97
C GLU A 21 9.18 -1.32 7.91
N PRO A 22 8.74 -0.41 7.05
CA PRO A 22 9.65 0.35 6.19
C PRO A 22 10.47 1.32 7.03
N THR A 23 11.81 1.25 6.90
CA THR A 23 12.76 2.09 7.66
C THR A 23 13.48 3.12 6.80
N ILE A 24 13.37 3.04 5.47
CA ILE A 24 14.09 3.88 4.51
C ILE A 24 13.13 4.60 3.55
N PRO A 25 13.56 5.72 2.93
CA PRO A 25 12.79 6.38 1.88
C PRO A 25 12.37 5.41 0.77
N LEU A 26 11.07 5.37 0.51
CA LEU A 26 10.44 4.49 -0.44
C LEU A 26 10.43 5.12 -1.84
N ARG A 27 10.55 4.27 -2.85
CA ARG A 27 10.44 4.65 -4.26
C ARG A 27 9.43 3.76 -4.95
N PHE A 28 8.86 4.23 -6.05
CA PHE A 28 8.13 3.33 -6.94
C PHE A 28 9.07 2.25 -7.48
N GLY A 29 8.55 1.05 -7.68
CA GLY A 29 9.36 -0.08 -8.17
C GLY A 29 9.96 0.15 -9.56
N SER A 30 9.41 1.09 -10.33
CA SER A 30 10.03 1.56 -11.57
C SER A 30 9.67 3.01 -11.84
N ARG A 31 10.53 3.68 -12.61
CA ARG A 31 10.26 5.02 -13.14
C ARG A 31 8.98 5.05 -13.97
N ARG A 32 8.80 4.06 -14.87
CA ARG A 32 7.60 3.97 -15.71
C ARG A 32 6.33 3.90 -14.85
N GLY A 33 6.33 3.08 -13.80
CA GLY A 33 5.21 2.96 -12.88
C GLY A 33 4.92 4.27 -12.12
N ARG A 34 5.97 4.97 -11.67
CA ARG A 34 5.82 6.32 -11.07
C ARG A 34 5.16 7.29 -12.06
N ASP A 35 5.69 7.37 -13.27
CA ASP A 35 5.27 8.35 -14.27
C ASP A 35 3.81 8.09 -14.70
N GLU A 36 3.44 6.83 -14.93
CA GLU A 36 2.06 6.43 -15.21
C GLU A 36 1.11 6.78 -14.05
N HIS A 37 1.53 6.52 -12.81
CA HIS A 37 0.73 6.84 -11.63
C HIS A 37 0.53 8.35 -11.47
N VAL A 38 1.56 9.16 -11.71
CA VAL A 38 1.50 10.63 -11.70
C VAL A 38 0.53 11.14 -12.75
N ARG A 39 0.63 10.67 -14.01
CA ARG A 39 -0.32 11.06 -15.07
C ARG A 39 -1.75 10.76 -14.67
N LYS A 40 -1.99 9.54 -14.20
CA LYS A 40 -3.34 9.06 -13.91
C LYS A 40 -3.95 9.72 -12.68
N HIS A 41 -3.16 9.99 -11.64
CA HIS A 41 -3.69 10.36 -10.32
C HIS A 41 -3.33 11.75 -9.83
N VAL A 42 -2.31 12.38 -10.41
CA VAL A 42 -1.90 13.75 -10.09
C VAL A 42 -2.29 14.71 -11.20
N LEU A 43 -2.02 14.37 -12.47
CA LEU A 43 -2.30 15.26 -13.60
C LEU A 43 -3.69 15.09 -14.22
N GLY A 44 -4.29 13.91 -14.02
CA GLY A 44 -5.56 13.48 -14.62
C GLY A 44 -6.79 14.27 -14.14
N THR A 45 -7.97 13.69 -14.37
CA THR A 45 -9.23 14.30 -13.95
C THR A 45 -9.26 14.39 -12.42
N ARG A 46 -9.15 15.61 -11.88
CA ARG A 46 -9.06 15.97 -10.44
C ARG A 46 -7.68 16.37 -9.91
N ALA A 47 -6.82 16.92 -10.76
CA ALA A 47 -5.52 17.44 -10.36
C ALA A 47 -5.58 18.58 -9.32
N GLU A 48 -6.70 19.31 -9.24
CA GLU A 48 -6.92 20.36 -8.24
C GLU A 48 -6.83 19.84 -6.80
N ARG A 49 -7.02 18.52 -6.63
CA ARG A 49 -6.78 17.82 -5.38
C ARG A 49 -5.30 17.74 -5.01
N TRP A 50 -4.37 18.30 -5.77
CA TRP A 50 -2.96 18.23 -5.40
C TRP A 50 -2.32 19.61 -5.36
N TRP A 51 -3.03 20.67 -5.74
CA TRP A 51 -2.50 22.03 -5.81
C TRP A 51 -1.94 22.53 -4.47
N ASP A 52 -2.63 22.26 -3.36
CA ASP A 52 -2.20 22.66 -2.01
C ASP A 52 -1.04 21.84 -1.45
N LEU A 53 -0.75 20.66 -2.02
CA LEU A 53 0.29 19.76 -1.53
C LEU A 53 1.55 19.77 -2.41
N LEU A 54 1.38 19.90 -3.72
CA LEU A 54 2.47 19.83 -4.72
C LEU A 54 2.70 21.15 -5.45
N GLY A 55 1.82 22.14 -5.25
CA GLY A 55 1.85 23.42 -5.95
C GLY A 55 1.11 23.37 -7.29
N GLN A 56 0.22 24.34 -7.51
CA GLN A 56 -0.52 24.47 -8.77
C GLN A 56 0.42 24.68 -9.97
N ASP A 57 1.38 25.61 -9.86
CA ASP A 57 2.32 25.92 -10.95
C ASP A 57 3.15 24.70 -11.38
N ALA A 58 3.56 23.85 -10.42
CA ALA A 58 4.30 22.64 -10.72
C ALA A 58 3.43 21.60 -11.46
N ILE A 59 2.15 21.50 -11.10
CA ILE A 59 1.18 20.62 -11.75
C ILE A 59 0.88 21.10 -13.17
N ASP A 60 0.62 22.39 -13.35
CA ASP A 60 0.30 22.96 -14.66
C ASP A 60 1.51 22.89 -15.60
N ALA A 61 2.72 23.16 -15.10
CA ALA A 61 3.95 23.02 -15.87
C ALA A 61 4.23 21.57 -16.29
N ALA A 62 3.98 20.60 -15.40
CA ALA A 62 4.15 19.18 -15.72
C ALA A 62 3.07 18.66 -16.68
N ARG A 63 1.83 19.17 -16.58
CA ARG A 63 0.75 18.85 -17.54
C ARG A 63 1.08 19.35 -18.94
N GLN A 64 1.56 20.59 -19.06
CA GLN A 64 1.98 21.14 -20.34
C GLN A 64 3.10 20.29 -20.95
N ALA A 65 4.10 19.93 -20.14
CA ALA A 65 5.17 19.03 -20.58
C ALA A 65 4.67 17.66 -21.06
N ASP A 66 3.71 17.06 -20.36
CA ASP A 66 3.15 15.76 -20.75
C ASP A 66 2.39 15.84 -22.08
N HIS A 67 1.65 16.94 -22.29
CA HIS A 67 0.93 17.21 -23.54
C HIS A 67 1.88 17.46 -24.72
N ASP A 68 2.95 18.21 -24.52
CA ASP A 68 3.88 18.62 -25.59
C ASP A 68 4.75 17.46 -26.11
N PHE A 69 5.06 16.47 -25.26
CA PHE A 69 6.10 15.48 -25.54
C PHE A 69 5.64 14.01 -25.48
N GLY A 70 4.41 13.73 -25.05
CA GLY A 70 3.85 12.38 -24.95
C GLY A 70 4.57 11.45 -23.95
N GLU A 71 4.39 10.12 -24.09
CA GLU A 71 4.92 9.10 -23.15
C GLU A 71 6.45 8.92 -23.18
N GLY A 72 7.20 9.69 -23.99
CA GLY A 72 8.56 9.33 -24.37
C GLY A 72 9.69 10.29 -23.99
N HIS A 73 9.43 11.56 -23.66
CA HIS A 73 10.50 12.53 -23.40
C HIS A 73 10.57 13.00 -21.94
N ARG A 74 11.79 13.00 -21.39
CA ARG A 74 12.09 13.29 -19.98
C ARG A 74 12.09 14.80 -19.72
N ASP A 75 10.93 15.44 -19.82
CA ASP A 75 10.82 16.86 -19.50
C ASP A 75 11.18 17.09 -18.01
N PRO A 76 12.13 17.98 -17.69
CA PRO A 76 12.52 18.26 -16.32
C PRO A 76 11.36 18.74 -15.42
N ARG A 77 10.34 19.40 -15.98
CA ARG A 77 9.16 19.85 -15.25
C ARG A 77 8.35 18.66 -14.73
N PHE A 78 8.12 17.66 -15.59
CA PHE A 78 7.44 16.43 -15.19
C PHE A 78 8.26 15.64 -14.18
N GLU A 79 9.57 15.46 -14.42
CA GLU A 79 10.45 14.70 -13.51
C GLU A 79 10.49 15.33 -12.11
N ARG A 80 10.54 16.66 -12.00
CA ARG A 80 10.50 17.37 -10.72
C ARG A 80 9.20 17.10 -9.97
N LEU A 81 8.05 17.21 -10.62
CA LEU A 81 6.76 16.92 -9.99
C LEU A 81 6.68 15.45 -9.55
N ALA A 82 7.12 14.53 -10.41
CA ALA A 82 7.07 13.09 -10.13
C ALA A 82 7.95 12.71 -8.92
N ARG A 83 9.12 13.33 -8.76
CA ARG A 83 9.99 13.15 -7.59
C ARG A 83 9.43 13.80 -6.33
N ALA A 84 8.86 15.00 -6.44
CA ALA A 84 8.21 15.66 -5.31
C ALA A 84 7.04 14.82 -4.79
N TYR A 85 6.23 14.29 -5.70
CA TYR A 85 5.14 13.37 -5.39
C TYR A 85 5.64 12.08 -4.73
N GLU A 86 6.64 11.41 -5.30
CA GLU A 86 7.25 10.18 -4.73
C GLU A 86 7.79 10.42 -3.31
N SER A 87 8.54 11.51 -3.13
CA SER A 87 9.12 11.87 -1.82
C SER A 87 8.03 12.15 -0.80
N PHE A 88 7.00 12.90 -1.19
CA PHE A 88 5.88 13.24 -0.33
C PHE A 88 5.11 11.98 0.12
N LEU A 89 4.83 11.03 -0.79
CA LEU A 89 4.22 9.76 -0.41
C LEU A 89 5.09 8.96 0.56
N SER A 90 6.39 8.87 0.28
CA SER A 90 7.34 8.17 1.15
C SER A 90 7.34 8.78 2.54
N GLU A 91 7.48 10.10 2.66
CA GLU A 91 7.52 10.81 3.94
C GLU A 91 6.25 10.60 4.75
N ARG A 92 5.06 10.74 4.13
CA ARG A 92 3.79 10.56 4.83
C ARG A 92 3.59 9.12 5.31
N LEU A 93 4.04 8.13 4.53
CA LEU A 93 3.95 6.72 4.92
C LEU A 93 4.92 6.40 6.05
N LEU A 94 6.18 6.82 5.95
CA LEU A 94 7.17 6.62 7.01
C LEU A 94 6.74 7.31 8.31
N ALA A 95 6.16 8.51 8.24
CA ALA A 95 5.64 9.20 9.41
C ALA A 95 4.48 8.41 10.07
N ALA A 96 3.56 7.86 9.29
CA ALA A 96 2.48 7.03 9.83
C ALA A 96 3.02 5.80 10.57
N VAL A 97 3.99 5.10 9.98
CA VAL A 97 4.64 3.95 10.62
C VAL A 97 5.40 4.36 11.89
N GLN A 98 6.25 5.38 11.82
CA GLN A 98 7.05 5.86 12.95
C GLN A 98 6.20 6.33 14.14
N THR A 99 5.03 6.91 13.86
CA THR A 99 4.12 7.36 14.93
C THR A 99 3.25 6.25 15.49
N GLY A 100 3.23 5.06 14.89
CA GLY A 100 2.29 4.02 15.27
C GLY A 100 0.85 4.34 14.87
N LEU A 101 0.60 5.33 14.01
CA LEU A 101 -0.77 5.80 13.74
C LEU A 101 -1.12 5.66 12.26
N HIS A 102 -2.41 5.50 11.98
CA HIS A 102 -2.98 5.62 10.65
C HIS A 102 -2.34 4.73 9.57
N HIS A 103 -1.96 3.52 9.94
CA HIS A 103 -1.44 2.54 8.99
C HIS A 103 -1.83 1.12 9.36
N VAL A 104 -1.88 0.25 8.35
CA VAL A 104 -2.04 -1.18 8.54
C VAL A 104 -1.04 -1.98 7.71
N HIS A 105 -0.53 -3.08 8.26
CA HIS A 105 0.24 -4.09 7.56
C HIS A 105 -0.69 -5.20 7.11
N ILE A 106 -0.58 -5.61 5.85
CA ILE A 106 -1.39 -6.65 5.25
C ILE A 106 -0.42 -7.73 4.75
N VAL A 107 -0.53 -8.93 5.30
CA VAL A 107 0.25 -10.10 4.89
C VAL A 107 -0.66 -11.01 4.08
N THR A 108 -0.27 -11.36 2.85
CA THR A 108 -1.01 -12.32 2.02
C THR A 108 -0.28 -13.64 2.00
N PHE A 109 -1.02 -14.73 2.16
CA PHE A 109 -0.48 -16.08 2.05
C PHE A 109 -0.92 -16.75 0.75
N GLU A 110 -0.12 -17.70 0.28
CA GLU A 110 -0.45 -18.60 -0.82
C GLU A 110 -0.16 -20.05 -0.41
N LEU A 111 -0.71 -21.00 -1.17
CA LEU A 111 -0.43 -22.41 -0.97
C LEU A 111 1.02 -22.71 -1.32
N ALA A 112 1.75 -23.32 -0.38
CA ALA A 112 3.11 -23.78 -0.64
C ALA A 112 3.09 -24.92 -1.64
N THR A 113 3.90 -24.82 -2.70
CA THR A 113 4.10 -25.93 -3.63
C THR A 113 4.86 -27.05 -2.90
N PRO A 114 4.40 -28.30 -2.96
CA PRO A 114 5.14 -29.39 -2.35
C PRO A 114 6.48 -29.63 -3.08
N PRO A 115 7.53 -30.04 -2.36
CA PRO A 115 8.80 -30.42 -2.95
C PRO A 115 8.63 -31.56 -3.96
N PRO A 116 9.55 -31.69 -4.92
CA PRO A 116 9.56 -32.83 -5.85
C PRO A 116 9.52 -34.16 -5.08
N GLY A 117 8.57 -35.03 -5.40
CA GLY A 117 8.40 -36.33 -4.75
C GLY A 117 7.47 -36.36 -3.53
N VAL A 118 6.93 -35.21 -3.12
CA VAL A 118 5.89 -35.11 -2.07
C VAL A 118 4.56 -34.75 -2.71
N THR A 119 3.52 -35.55 -2.48
CA THR A 119 2.16 -35.34 -3.04
C THR A 119 1.23 -34.54 -2.12
N ALA A 120 1.61 -34.31 -0.86
CA ALA A 120 0.80 -33.58 0.11
C ALA A 120 1.15 -32.08 0.12
N MET A 121 0.14 -31.21 0.09
CA MET A 121 0.32 -29.77 0.29
C MET A 121 0.96 -29.48 1.66
N LEU A 122 2.01 -28.65 1.69
CA LEU A 122 2.79 -28.37 2.91
C LEU A 122 2.26 -27.20 3.76
N GLY A 123 1.08 -26.67 3.43
CA GLY A 123 0.47 -25.55 4.15
C GLY A 123 0.57 -24.21 3.39
N TYR A 124 0.61 -23.11 4.14
CA TYR A 124 0.60 -21.75 3.61
C TYR A 124 1.97 -21.09 3.77
N ARG A 125 2.37 -20.29 2.78
CA ARG A 125 3.56 -19.42 2.87
C ARG A 125 3.18 -17.97 2.61
N VAL A 126 3.93 -17.03 3.17
CA VAL A 126 3.76 -15.62 2.86
C VAL A 126 4.17 -15.36 1.42
N SER A 127 3.28 -14.78 0.62
CA SER A 127 3.56 -14.41 -0.78
C SER A 127 3.79 -12.92 -0.97
N ARG A 128 3.27 -12.10 -0.05
CA ARG A 128 3.28 -10.65 -0.19
C ARG A 128 3.08 -9.96 1.15
N ARG A 129 3.80 -8.86 1.32
CA ARG A 129 3.61 -7.92 2.44
C ARG A 129 3.30 -6.55 1.89
N VAL A 130 2.29 -5.90 2.47
CA VAL A 130 1.81 -4.57 2.08
C VAL A 130 1.68 -3.74 3.34
N VAL A 131 1.98 -2.46 3.26
CA VAL A 131 1.61 -1.46 4.25
C VAL A 131 0.70 -0.45 3.57
N VAL A 132 -0.45 -0.18 4.19
CA VAL A 132 -1.39 0.85 3.76
C VAL A 132 -1.40 1.92 4.83
N ALA A 133 -0.82 3.07 4.53
CA ALA A 133 -0.87 4.25 5.39
C ALA A 133 -1.93 5.23 4.88
N TRP A 134 -2.45 6.08 5.75
CA TRP A 134 -3.28 7.20 5.35
C TRP A 134 -2.97 8.45 6.16
N SER A 135 -3.16 9.62 5.55
CA SER A 135 -3.11 10.89 6.26
C SER A 135 -4.50 11.50 6.36
N PRO A 136 -5.06 11.61 7.59
CA PRO A 136 -6.34 12.27 7.81
C PRO A 136 -6.32 13.77 7.49
N LYS A 137 -5.17 14.43 7.69
CA LYS A 137 -5.01 15.86 7.44
C LYS A 137 -4.98 16.11 5.93
N GLU A 138 -4.11 15.40 5.22
CA GLU A 138 -3.93 15.59 3.79
C GLU A 138 -4.94 14.82 2.92
N LYS A 139 -5.83 14.01 3.52
CA LYS A 139 -6.90 13.25 2.85
C LYS A 139 -6.37 12.25 1.83
N MET A 140 -5.27 11.58 2.16
CA MET A 140 -4.63 10.62 1.26
C MET A 140 -4.51 9.23 1.85
N ARG A 141 -4.43 8.25 0.96
CA ARG A 141 -4.08 6.86 1.24
C ARG A 141 -2.88 6.47 0.39
N ILE A 142 -1.93 5.77 0.99
CA ILE A 142 -0.65 5.40 0.41
C ILE A 142 -0.51 3.89 0.59
N VAL A 143 -0.02 3.21 -0.44
CA VAL A 143 0.19 1.77 -0.44
C VAL A 143 1.62 1.51 -0.86
N ALA A 144 2.34 0.77 -0.03
CA ALA A 144 3.64 0.22 -0.38
C ALA A 144 3.63 -1.29 -0.11
N GLY A 145 4.44 -2.04 -0.84
CA GLY A 145 4.56 -3.47 -0.62
C GLY A 145 5.73 -4.10 -1.32
N PHE A 146 5.88 -5.39 -1.08
CA PHE A 146 6.83 -6.24 -1.79
C PHE A 146 6.29 -7.67 -1.88
N PRO A 147 6.56 -8.38 -2.99
CA PRO A 147 6.40 -9.82 -3.04
C PRO A 147 7.42 -10.48 -2.11
N VAL A 148 7.01 -11.49 -1.35
CA VAL A 148 7.93 -12.30 -0.54
C VAL A 148 8.45 -13.44 -1.41
N ARG A 149 9.77 -13.55 -1.49
CA ARG A 149 10.48 -14.59 -2.23
C ARG A 149 11.62 -15.12 -1.36
N ASP A 150 11.84 -16.42 -1.43
CA ASP A 150 12.86 -17.09 -0.64
C ASP A 150 14.25 -16.54 -0.97
N GLY A 151 14.98 -16.09 0.06
CA GLY A 151 16.34 -15.56 -0.07
C GLY A 151 16.46 -14.10 -0.54
N GLU A 152 15.36 -13.40 -0.84
CA GLU A 152 15.38 -11.97 -1.16
C GLU A 152 15.23 -11.11 0.10
N SER A 153 16.03 -10.03 0.19
CA SER A 153 15.89 -9.05 1.27
C SER A 153 14.60 -8.23 1.08
N PRO A 154 13.83 -7.98 2.15
CA PRO A 154 12.60 -7.21 2.06
C PRO A 154 12.89 -5.76 1.63
N ALA A 155 12.21 -5.31 0.57
CA ALA A 155 12.33 -3.95 0.07
C ALA A 155 10.96 -3.38 -0.32
N TYR A 156 10.37 -2.57 0.56
CA TYR A 156 9.13 -1.88 0.26
C TYR A 156 9.29 -0.95 -0.93
N THR A 157 8.34 -1.04 -1.87
CA THR A 157 8.21 -0.09 -2.98
C THR A 157 6.84 0.56 -2.93
N LEU A 158 6.75 1.83 -3.30
CA LEU A 158 5.49 2.52 -3.47
C LEU A 158 4.73 1.88 -4.64
N TRP A 159 3.50 1.50 -4.38
CA TRP A 159 2.59 0.98 -5.40
C TRP A 159 1.56 2.03 -5.79
N SER A 160 1.21 2.91 -4.85
CA SER A 160 0.15 3.88 -5.07
C SER A 160 0.10 4.96 -3.99
N GLY A 161 -0.32 6.16 -4.39
CA GLY A 161 -0.87 7.19 -3.51
C GLY A 161 -2.13 7.81 -4.10
N PHE A 162 -3.16 8.03 -3.28
CA PHE A 162 -4.44 8.60 -3.72
C PHE A 162 -4.95 9.64 -2.75
N ARG A 163 -5.33 10.81 -3.28
CA ARG A 163 -6.12 11.80 -2.54
C ARG A 163 -7.59 11.70 -2.91
N HIS A 164 -8.44 11.48 -1.92
CA HIS A 164 -9.88 11.33 -2.12
C HIS A 164 -10.64 11.93 -0.95
N ASP A 165 -11.92 12.20 -1.18
CA ASP A 165 -12.80 12.80 -0.18
C ASP A 165 -12.20 14.06 0.47
N VAL A 166 -11.63 14.96 -0.35
CA VAL A 166 -10.92 16.18 0.11
C VAL A 166 -11.81 17.07 0.99
N LYS A 167 -13.12 17.03 0.75
CA LYS A 167 -14.14 17.75 1.54
C LYS A 167 -14.51 17.08 2.88
N ALA A 168 -14.02 15.87 3.16
CA ALA A 168 -14.33 15.17 4.39
C ALA A 168 -13.51 15.71 5.56
N SER A 169 -14.11 15.76 6.75
CA SER A 169 -13.37 16.00 8.00
C SER A 169 -12.31 14.89 8.24
N ALA A 170 -11.32 15.15 9.09
CA ALA A 170 -10.23 14.19 9.35
C ALA A 170 -10.78 12.87 9.93
N GLY A 171 -11.71 12.94 10.88
CA GLY A 171 -12.38 11.77 11.44
C GLY A 171 -13.20 11.00 10.41
N ARG A 172 -13.98 11.69 9.56
CA ARG A 172 -14.77 11.03 8.50
C ARG A 172 -13.87 10.32 7.49
N PHE A 173 -12.77 10.95 7.08
CA PHE A 173 -11.82 10.35 6.17
C PHE A 173 -11.21 9.06 6.76
N SER A 174 -10.70 9.13 7.98
CA SER A 174 -10.07 7.99 8.67
C SER A 174 -11.04 6.82 8.83
N ARG A 175 -12.27 7.09 9.28
CA ARG A 175 -13.32 6.06 9.37
C ARG A 175 -13.62 5.44 8.01
N GLY A 176 -13.73 6.25 6.95
CA GLY A 176 -13.96 5.75 5.60
C GLY A 176 -12.82 4.89 5.05
N ILE A 177 -11.56 5.16 5.41
CA ILE A 177 -10.43 4.27 5.08
C ILE A 177 -10.56 2.95 5.82
N ARG A 178 -10.77 2.99 7.13
CA ARG A 178 -10.93 1.82 7.99
C ARG A 178 -12.02 0.87 7.48
N THR A 179 -13.22 1.41 7.21
CA THR A 179 -14.33 0.62 6.63
C THR A 179 -13.92 -0.02 5.30
N ARG A 180 -13.26 0.73 4.40
CA ARG A 180 -12.79 0.17 3.12
C ARG A 180 -11.73 -0.92 3.27
N MET A 181 -10.87 -0.85 4.30
CA MET A 181 -9.88 -1.90 4.56
C MET A 181 -10.57 -3.18 5.05
N LEU A 182 -11.54 -3.05 5.96
CA LEU A 182 -12.35 -4.18 6.43
C LEU A 182 -13.20 -4.80 5.33
N ASP A 183 -13.88 -3.99 4.51
CA ASP A 183 -14.70 -4.48 3.41
C ASP A 183 -13.85 -5.21 2.37
N ARG A 184 -12.66 -4.67 2.06
CA ARG A 184 -11.73 -5.30 1.13
C ARG A 184 -11.20 -6.62 1.67
N HIS A 185 -10.98 -6.74 2.98
CA HIS A 185 -10.66 -8.02 3.61
C HIS A 185 -11.79 -9.04 3.41
N ARG A 186 -13.04 -8.66 3.66
CA ARG A 186 -14.22 -9.54 3.44
C ARG A 186 -14.37 -10.01 1.99
N HIS A 187 -14.01 -9.19 1.01
CA HIS A 187 -14.10 -9.56 -0.42
C HIS A 187 -12.89 -10.37 -0.93
N HIS A 188 -11.74 -10.34 -0.25
CA HIS A 188 -10.58 -11.15 -0.59
C HIS A 188 -10.58 -12.55 0.05
N GLN A 189 -11.74 -13.08 0.42
CA GLN A 189 -11.92 -14.42 1.02
C GLN A 189 -11.33 -15.59 0.20
N GLU A 190 -10.91 -15.37 -1.04
CA GLU A 190 -10.14 -16.34 -1.84
C GLU A 190 -8.66 -16.46 -1.41
N ARG A 191 -8.17 -15.58 -0.52
CA ARG A 191 -6.79 -15.57 0.00
C ARG A 191 -6.77 -15.33 1.50
N LEU A 192 -5.87 -15.99 2.21
CA LEU A 192 -5.63 -15.71 3.63
C LEU A 192 -4.86 -14.41 3.78
N VAL A 193 -5.33 -13.55 4.70
CA VAL A 193 -4.78 -12.22 4.94
C VAL A 193 -4.68 -11.94 6.43
N ALA A 194 -3.51 -11.54 6.93
CA ALA A 194 -3.34 -10.95 8.27
C ALA A 194 -3.31 -9.42 8.19
N ILE A 195 -3.94 -8.72 9.13
CA ILE A 195 -3.92 -7.26 9.21
C ILE A 195 -3.43 -6.82 10.59
N HIS A 196 -2.36 -6.03 10.64
CA HIS A 196 -1.88 -5.37 11.86
C HIS A 196 -2.08 -3.87 11.72
N ASP A 197 -2.81 -3.20 12.62
CA ASP A 197 -2.89 -1.74 12.64
C ASP A 197 -1.98 -1.19 13.72
N GLY A 198 -1.28 -0.10 13.40
CA GLY A 198 -0.46 0.60 14.37
C GLY A 198 -1.26 1.11 15.58
N GLU A 199 -2.57 1.34 15.44
CA GLU A 199 -3.42 1.90 16.50
C GLU A 199 -4.15 0.86 17.37
N ALA A 200 -4.40 -0.36 16.86
CA ALA A 200 -5.14 -1.42 17.58
C ALA A 200 -5.04 -2.79 16.88
N ASP A 201 -5.15 -3.89 17.62
CA ASP A 201 -5.36 -5.22 17.02
C ASP A 201 -6.77 -5.32 16.44
N TRP A 202 -6.89 -5.38 15.11
CA TRP A 202 -8.16 -5.67 14.43
C TRP A 202 -8.38 -7.17 14.47
N GLY A 203 -8.70 -7.68 15.66
CA GLY A 203 -9.17 -9.05 15.80
C GLY A 203 -10.38 -9.30 14.89
N PRO A 204 -10.63 -10.56 14.49
CA PRO A 204 -11.81 -10.89 13.70
C PRO A 204 -13.04 -10.44 14.48
N GLU A 205 -13.77 -9.44 13.98
CA GLU A 205 -15.06 -9.07 14.57
C GLU A 205 -15.99 -10.28 14.42
N SER A 206 -16.34 -10.88 15.56
CA SER A 206 -17.40 -11.87 15.67
C SER A 206 -18.65 -11.29 15.02
N ALA A 207 -19.25 -12.03 14.09
CA ALA A 207 -20.54 -11.68 13.54
C ALA A 207 -21.54 -11.47 14.68
N LYS A 208 -22.20 -10.30 14.70
CA LYS A 208 -23.43 -10.10 15.46
C LYS A 208 -24.61 -10.67 14.69
#